data_AF-A0A7X6PJN1-F1
#
_entry.id   AF-A0A7X6PJN1-F1
#
_cell.length_a   1.000
_cell.length_b   1.000
_cell.length_c   1.000
_cell.angle_alpha   90.00
_cell.angle_beta   90.00
_cell.angle_gamma   90.00
#
_symmetry.space_group_name_H-M   'P 1'
#
loop_
_entity.id
_entity.type
_entity.pdbx_description
1 polymer ?
#
loop_
_entity_poly.entity_id
_entity_poly.type
_entity_poly.pdbx_seq_one_letter_code
_entity_poly.pdbx_strand_id
1 'polypeptide(L)'
;MIEKQQMPLSLDISIRDSKLPALTAARFKVSSGEILTLQAEVSDSVEAADKRGVLCAVRFFNREGEFIDLPYIGTALSTAYGHFVYIRSYHARESKGWQLSKLIVAPEEADTLEVVLYPFKASERIRLIGEVQCFALPSDPTVQYQYELLAGQSKDQVDDIYPFWSGLYSFSIDKAHLSSDDVQIKLAFVGQREKEVGSQKFLCAPVIGERQLVDDGVLVQAIEATQGGLSLEALVQIVPPVDATKVVLTVTNRASSESLNVSYKIHKFDTLIESRFDMVSLGLDGASVQLPYDVADLTFAELLRKQSSSVNILEAALDFYKVSGAIERVASIANHILSVSRDAALCAKARLALAKASISSRAWFPSPGKVGVTESAADKQLTVAHFMSTPDLDRICQKQDAEHVRAIAIMPLGYPKKGESGEPWERTEEEGVDCFFLNCVSAEQLELVPVTSQLNFMAVLAKDILRQEHVDLIHIHEDEASINSLLVGVALAKAFKIPLVYQKHTVVDEVVTEFDETKLSLAQAKLAREYQCMQMADAIIVQSEAQCDALIKAGIQQQKISILPLTEDVAKGYR
;
A
#
# COMPACT_ATOMS: atom_id res chain seq x y z
N MET A 1 46.34 56.07 -41.12
CA MET A 1 46.06 56.42 -39.70
C MET A 1 44.55 56.54 -39.59
N ILE A 2 43.87 55.54 -39.01
CA ILE A 2 43.31 55.55 -37.63
C ILE A 2 42.32 56.73 -37.50
N GLU A 3 41.03 56.52 -37.25
CA GLU A 3 40.53 55.97 -35.99
C GLU A 3 39.09 55.46 -36.09
N LYS A 4 38.84 54.31 -35.43
CA LYS A 4 37.51 53.75 -35.18
C LYS A 4 36.81 54.58 -34.11
N GLN A 5 35.54 54.93 -34.31
CA GLN A 5 34.64 55.31 -33.21
C GLN A 5 33.49 54.31 -33.14
N GLN A 6 33.42 53.62 -31.99
CA GLN A 6 32.33 52.78 -31.53
C GLN A 6 31.06 53.64 -31.33
N MET A 7 29.92 53.16 -31.81
CA MET A 7 28.61 53.60 -31.32
C MET A 7 28.14 52.64 -30.22
N PRO A 8 27.52 53.15 -29.14
CA PRO A 8 27.09 52.36 -28.00
C PRO A 8 25.79 51.60 -28.31
N LEU A 9 25.75 50.31 -28.00
CA LEU A 9 24.52 49.54 -27.84
C LEU A 9 24.06 49.68 -26.38
N SER A 10 23.41 50.79 -26.07
CA SER A 10 22.52 50.88 -24.91
C SER A 10 21.08 50.86 -25.43
N LEU A 11 20.48 49.66 -25.47
CA LEU A 11 19.03 49.53 -25.59
C LEU A 11 18.44 49.86 -24.22
N ASP A 12 18.24 51.15 -24.00
CA ASP A 12 17.53 51.69 -22.85
C ASP A 12 16.02 51.46 -23.07
N ILE A 13 15.57 50.22 -22.85
CA ILE A 13 14.15 49.92 -22.77
C ILE A 13 13.71 50.33 -21.35
N SER A 14 13.22 51.55 -21.20
CA SER A 14 12.50 51.98 -20.00
C SER A 14 11.19 51.20 -19.92
N ILE A 15 11.25 49.96 -19.43
CA ILE A 15 10.08 49.16 -19.04
C ILE A 15 9.43 49.91 -17.88
N ARG A 16 8.15 50.29 -18.03
CA ARG A 16 7.38 50.90 -16.95
C ARG A 16 7.47 50.00 -15.71
N ASP A 17 8.03 50.54 -14.63
CA ASP A 17 8.26 49.93 -13.31
C ASP A 17 6.99 49.54 -12.53
N SER A 18 5.86 49.32 -13.19
CA SER A 18 4.61 48.92 -12.53
C SER A 18 4.51 47.39 -12.40
N LYS A 19 5.55 46.73 -11.89
CA LYS A 19 5.39 45.34 -11.43
C LYS A 19 4.52 45.38 -10.18
N LEU A 20 3.45 44.59 -10.16
CA LEU A 20 2.67 44.39 -8.95
C LEU A 20 3.61 43.82 -7.86
N PRO A 21 3.41 44.20 -6.58
CA PRO A 21 4.23 43.65 -5.50
C PRO A 21 4.11 42.12 -5.47
N ALA A 22 5.23 41.44 -5.29
CA ALA A 22 5.25 39.99 -5.15
C ALA A 22 4.47 39.58 -3.90
N LEU A 23 3.72 38.47 -4.01
CA LEU A 23 3.05 37.82 -2.88
C LEU A 23 4.07 37.12 -1.98
N THR A 24 5.06 36.46 -2.58
CA THR A 24 6.15 35.79 -1.88
C THR A 24 7.31 35.48 -2.84
N ALA A 25 8.46 35.14 -2.28
CA ALA A 25 9.59 34.55 -2.99
C ALA A 25 10.14 33.36 -2.18
N ALA A 26 10.53 32.29 -2.85
CA ALA A 26 11.11 31.10 -2.24
C ALA A 26 12.30 30.58 -3.07
N ARG A 27 13.23 29.89 -2.40
CA ARG A 27 14.38 29.25 -3.05
C ARG A 27 14.45 27.79 -2.64
N PHE A 28 14.77 26.93 -3.61
CA PHE A 28 14.85 25.48 -3.44
C PHE A 28 16.18 24.98 -3.99
N LYS A 29 16.76 24.01 -3.29
CA LYS A 29 17.90 23.26 -3.82
C LYS A 29 17.39 22.30 -4.90
N VAL A 30 18.07 22.25 -6.03
CA VAL A 30 17.71 21.38 -7.16
C VAL A 30 18.97 20.79 -7.78
N SER A 31 18.80 19.73 -8.56
CA SER A 31 19.87 19.14 -9.37
C SER A 31 19.62 19.39 -10.85
N SER A 32 20.70 19.52 -11.62
CA SER A 32 20.65 19.56 -13.09
C SER A 32 19.82 18.40 -13.64
N GLY A 33 18.87 18.69 -14.55
CA GLY A 33 17.99 17.70 -15.19
C GLY A 33 16.84 17.18 -14.33
N GLU A 34 16.70 17.65 -13.08
CA GLU A 34 15.61 17.24 -12.20
C GLU A 34 14.26 17.72 -12.72
N ILE A 35 13.24 16.86 -12.64
CA ILE A 35 11.87 17.22 -13.02
C ILE A 35 11.14 17.72 -11.78
N LEU A 36 10.77 18.99 -11.82
CA LEU A 36 10.25 19.74 -10.70
C LEU A 36 8.77 20.05 -10.88
N THR A 37 8.05 20.09 -9.78
CA THR A 37 6.69 20.65 -9.71
C THR A 37 6.57 21.59 -8.52
N LEU A 38 5.87 22.70 -8.71
CA LEU A 38 5.65 23.74 -7.72
C LEU A 38 4.24 23.65 -7.17
N GLN A 39 4.10 23.85 -5.87
CA GLN A 39 2.81 23.88 -5.18
C GLN A 39 2.69 25.19 -4.42
N ALA A 40 1.54 25.84 -4.58
CA ALA A 40 1.15 27.00 -3.80
C ALA A 40 -0.38 27.06 -3.71
N GLU A 41 -0.91 27.26 -2.50
CA GLU A 41 -2.34 27.47 -2.31
C GLU A 41 -2.64 28.96 -2.38
N VAL A 42 -3.51 29.36 -3.31
CA VAL A 42 -3.87 30.76 -3.53
C VAL A 42 -5.37 30.93 -3.41
N SER A 43 -5.80 31.78 -2.48
CA SER A 43 -7.20 32.17 -2.36
C SER A 43 -7.46 33.53 -2.99
N ASP A 44 -8.64 33.68 -3.58
CA ASP A 44 -9.15 34.90 -4.18
C ASP A 44 -10.69 34.99 -3.97
N SER A 45 -11.31 36.08 -4.43
CA SER A 45 -12.77 36.25 -4.43
C SER A 45 -13.45 35.26 -5.39
N VAL A 46 -14.74 34.98 -5.15
CA VAL A 46 -15.57 34.10 -6.00
C VAL A 46 -15.49 34.51 -7.47
N GLU A 47 -15.57 35.81 -7.72
CA GLU A 47 -15.66 36.41 -9.05
C GLU A 47 -14.29 36.49 -9.74
N ALA A 48 -13.19 36.50 -8.98
CA ALA A 48 -11.84 36.65 -9.50
C ALA A 48 -11.06 35.34 -9.64
N ALA A 49 -11.44 34.29 -8.89
CA ALA A 49 -10.80 32.97 -8.92
C ALA A 49 -10.68 32.41 -10.35
N ASP A 50 -9.47 32.04 -10.77
CA ASP A 50 -9.17 31.72 -12.17
C ASP A 50 -8.03 30.72 -12.28
N LYS A 51 -7.97 29.97 -13.40
CA LYS A 51 -6.85 29.09 -13.76
C LYS A 51 -5.52 29.85 -13.90
N ARG A 52 -5.54 31.18 -14.01
CA ARG A 52 -4.38 32.08 -14.09
C ARG A 52 -4.45 33.15 -12.99
N GLY A 53 -4.61 32.74 -11.74
CA GLY A 53 -4.68 33.67 -10.60
C GLY A 53 -3.36 34.35 -10.29
N VAL A 54 -2.28 33.56 -10.23
CA VAL A 54 -0.92 33.99 -9.89
C VAL A 54 0.03 33.61 -11.00
N LEU A 55 0.96 34.51 -11.29
CA LEU A 55 2.12 34.26 -12.15
C LEU A 55 3.29 33.90 -11.24
N CYS A 56 3.83 32.69 -11.39
CA CYS A 56 5.02 32.24 -10.70
C CYS A 56 6.22 32.41 -11.64
N ALA A 57 7.05 33.43 -11.40
CA ALA A 57 8.30 33.60 -12.11
C ALA A 57 9.33 32.59 -11.59
N VAL A 58 10.06 31.97 -12.50
CA VAL A 58 10.98 30.85 -12.27
C VAL A 58 12.36 31.30 -12.71
N ARG A 59 13.39 31.06 -11.89
CA ARG A 59 14.79 31.39 -12.18
C ARG A 59 15.71 30.31 -11.64
N PHE A 60 16.61 29.82 -12.46
CA PHE A 60 17.64 28.88 -12.01
C PHE A 60 18.98 29.59 -11.84
N PHE A 61 19.73 29.13 -10.85
CA PHE A 61 21.08 29.58 -10.55
C PHE A 61 22.01 28.38 -10.46
N ASN A 62 23.26 28.57 -10.91
CA ASN A 62 24.31 27.57 -10.78
C ASN A 62 24.90 27.55 -9.37
N ARG A 63 25.90 26.69 -9.14
CA ARG A 63 26.56 26.52 -7.83
C ARG A 63 27.27 27.78 -7.35
N GLU A 64 27.72 28.61 -8.29
CA GLU A 64 28.38 29.89 -8.08
C GLU A 64 27.36 31.01 -7.78
N GLY A 65 26.06 30.73 -7.91
CA GLY A 65 24.97 31.68 -7.69
C GLY A 65 24.71 32.60 -8.88
N GLU A 66 25.25 32.28 -10.05
CA GLU A 66 25.03 33.00 -11.30
C GLU A 66 23.70 32.58 -11.93
N PHE A 67 22.98 33.53 -12.51
CA PHE A 67 21.69 33.30 -13.15
C PHE A 67 21.87 32.57 -14.49
N ILE A 68 21.14 31.47 -14.67
CA ILE A 68 21.16 30.68 -15.90
C ILE A 68 20.12 31.27 -16.86
N ASP A 69 20.55 32.16 -17.76
CA ASP A 69 19.69 32.84 -18.74
C ASP A 69 19.45 31.98 -19.99
N LEU A 70 18.73 30.88 -19.81
CA LEU A 70 18.36 29.94 -20.87
C LEU A 70 16.84 29.69 -20.87
N PRO A 71 16.26 29.31 -22.02
CA PRO A 71 14.88 28.87 -22.07
C PRO A 71 14.61 27.65 -21.17
N TYR A 72 13.77 27.79 -20.14
CA TYR A 72 13.41 26.66 -19.28
C TYR A 72 12.25 25.85 -19.85
N ILE A 73 12.48 24.55 -19.99
CA ILE A 73 11.47 23.57 -20.37
C ILE A 73 10.30 23.61 -19.38
N GLY A 74 9.07 23.62 -19.89
CA GLY A 74 7.85 23.65 -19.07
C GLY A 74 7.37 25.05 -18.65
N THR A 75 8.12 26.10 -18.98
CA THR A 75 7.77 27.50 -18.68
C THR A 75 7.35 28.30 -19.92
N ALA A 76 6.65 29.41 -19.72
CA ALA A 76 6.44 30.44 -20.75
C ALA A 76 7.42 31.61 -20.52
N LEU A 77 7.75 32.37 -21.57
CA LEU A 77 8.66 33.52 -21.47
C LEU A 77 7.88 34.85 -21.57
N SER A 78 8.18 35.80 -20.69
CA SER A 78 7.65 37.16 -20.70
C SER A 78 8.80 38.18 -20.59
N THR A 79 8.70 39.28 -21.32
CA THR A 79 9.65 40.41 -21.21
C THR A 79 9.65 41.06 -19.83
N ALA A 80 8.52 41.01 -19.10
CA ALA A 80 8.42 41.61 -17.78
C ALA A 80 8.90 40.67 -16.66
N TYR A 81 8.57 39.39 -16.75
CA TYR A 81 8.76 38.44 -15.64
C TYR A 81 9.82 37.37 -15.90
N GLY A 82 10.40 37.30 -17.10
CA GLY A 82 11.27 36.19 -17.50
C GLY A 82 10.45 34.91 -17.70
N HIS A 83 11.02 33.77 -17.31
CA HIS A 83 10.35 32.48 -17.35
C HIS A 83 9.26 32.38 -16.27
N PHE A 84 8.09 31.86 -16.61
CA PHE A 84 6.98 31.77 -15.68
C PHE A 84 6.02 30.62 -15.95
N VAL A 85 5.28 30.23 -14.91
CA VAL A 85 4.11 29.34 -14.97
C VAL A 85 2.92 29.99 -14.26
N TYR A 86 1.69 29.63 -14.63
CA TYR A 86 0.50 30.10 -13.94
C TYR A 86 0.10 29.14 -12.82
N ILE A 87 -0.24 29.71 -11.67
CA ILE A 87 -0.84 29.01 -10.53
C ILE A 87 -2.30 29.47 -10.42
N ARG A 88 -3.20 28.50 -10.27
CA ARG A 88 -4.63 28.73 -10.14
C ARG A 88 -4.97 29.34 -8.78
N SER A 89 -5.93 30.26 -8.76
CA SER A 89 -6.55 30.77 -7.53
C SER A 89 -7.93 30.15 -7.30
N TYR A 90 -8.34 30.04 -6.03
CA TYR A 90 -9.64 29.48 -5.63
C TYR A 90 -10.41 30.42 -4.74
N HIS A 91 -11.72 30.25 -4.73
CA HIS A 91 -12.56 30.89 -3.74
C HIS A 91 -12.28 30.32 -2.34
N ALA A 92 -12.18 31.18 -1.32
CA ALA A 92 -11.88 30.79 0.06
C ALA A 92 -12.76 29.67 0.67
N ARG A 93 -13.97 29.43 0.15
CA ARG A 93 -14.84 28.32 0.60
C ARG A 93 -14.70 27.03 -0.21
N GLU A 94 -14.01 27.08 -1.35
CA GLU A 94 -13.64 25.88 -2.09
C GLU A 94 -12.27 25.41 -1.57
N SER A 95 -12.25 24.72 -0.42
CA SER A 95 -11.07 23.96 -0.03
C SER A 95 -10.93 22.77 -0.99
N LYS A 96 -10.26 22.99 -2.11
CA LYS A 96 -9.85 21.92 -3.01
C LYS A 96 -8.39 21.64 -2.75
N GLY A 97 -8.10 20.39 -2.40
CA GLY A 97 -6.75 19.94 -2.11
C GLY A 97 -5.75 20.28 -3.21
N TRP A 98 -4.50 20.38 -2.78
CA TRP A 98 -3.27 20.00 -3.49
C TRP A 98 -3.37 20.10 -5.03
N GLN A 99 -2.79 21.14 -5.62
CA GLN A 99 -2.57 21.17 -7.07
C GLN A 99 -1.10 21.41 -7.39
N LEU A 100 -0.60 20.52 -8.22
CA LEU A 100 0.73 20.53 -8.81
C LEU A 100 0.74 21.51 -9.99
N SER A 101 1.76 22.38 -10.06
CA SER A 101 1.98 23.20 -11.25
C SER A 101 2.36 22.34 -12.46
N LYS A 102 2.43 22.98 -13.64
CA LYS A 102 3.17 22.41 -14.77
C LYS A 102 4.55 21.92 -14.32
N LEU A 103 4.98 20.82 -14.94
CA LEU A 103 6.32 20.27 -14.76
C LEU A 103 7.35 21.23 -15.35
N ILE A 104 8.44 21.45 -14.62
CA ILE A 104 9.58 22.29 -15.01
C ILE A 104 10.82 21.40 -14.97
N VAL A 105 11.66 21.43 -16.00
CA VAL A 105 12.94 20.70 -15.96
C VAL A 105 14.06 21.66 -15.58
N ALA A 106 14.84 21.30 -14.58
CA ALA A 106 16.00 22.09 -14.16
C ALA A 106 17.06 22.07 -15.28
N PRO A 107 17.54 23.25 -15.74
CA PRO A 107 18.55 23.33 -16.79
C PRO A 107 19.90 22.77 -16.32
N GLU A 108 20.84 22.67 -17.26
CA GLU A 108 22.22 22.33 -16.94
C GLU A 108 22.81 23.25 -15.90
N GLU A 109 23.70 22.70 -15.07
CA GLU A 109 24.41 23.42 -14.00
C GLU A 109 23.49 23.96 -12.89
N ALA A 110 22.16 23.75 -13.00
CA ALA A 110 21.21 24.19 -11.99
C ALA A 110 21.51 23.57 -10.63
N ASP A 111 21.55 24.45 -9.63
CA ASP A 111 21.81 24.12 -8.24
C ASP A 111 20.73 24.69 -7.32
N THR A 112 20.21 25.86 -7.69
CA THR A 112 19.16 26.55 -6.94
C THR A 112 18.06 27.03 -7.88
N LEU A 113 16.80 26.74 -7.53
CA LEU A 113 15.61 27.30 -8.13
C LEU A 113 15.08 28.44 -7.25
N GLU A 114 14.93 29.64 -7.80
CA GLU A 114 14.15 30.73 -7.20
C GLU A 114 12.79 30.83 -7.87
N VAL A 115 11.74 30.97 -7.05
CA VAL A 115 10.39 31.26 -7.51
C VAL A 115 9.88 32.55 -6.88
N VAL A 116 9.20 33.37 -7.66
CA VAL A 116 8.57 34.61 -7.18
C VAL A 116 7.14 34.68 -7.68
N LEU A 117 6.19 34.74 -6.76
CA LEU A 117 4.77 34.72 -7.06
C LEU A 117 4.24 36.15 -7.15
N TYR A 118 3.65 36.50 -8.30
CA TYR A 118 3.01 37.79 -8.56
C TYR A 118 1.52 37.60 -8.77
N PRO A 119 0.66 38.50 -8.26
CA PRO A 119 -0.74 38.47 -8.60
C PRO A 119 -0.88 38.77 -10.10
N PHE A 120 -1.43 37.84 -10.88
CA PHE A 120 -1.58 38.06 -12.32
C PHE A 120 -2.78 38.95 -12.64
N LYS A 121 -3.84 38.82 -11.82
CA LYS A 121 -4.97 39.73 -11.80
C LYS A 121 -4.83 40.69 -10.62
N ALA A 122 -5.22 41.95 -10.82
CA ALA A 122 -5.27 42.97 -9.77
C ALA A 122 -6.48 42.76 -8.83
N SER A 123 -6.65 41.55 -8.29
CA SER A 123 -7.59 41.33 -7.20
C SER A 123 -6.93 41.72 -5.89
N GLU A 124 -7.51 42.68 -5.18
CA GLU A 124 -7.02 43.08 -3.86
C GLU A 124 -7.14 41.97 -2.81
N ARG A 125 -7.93 40.93 -3.10
CA ARG A 125 -8.23 39.80 -2.20
C ARG A 125 -7.37 38.58 -2.46
N ILE A 126 -6.51 38.60 -3.46
CA ILE A 126 -5.61 37.48 -3.72
C ILE A 126 -4.61 37.35 -2.58
N ARG A 127 -4.52 36.15 -2.00
CA ARG A 127 -3.66 35.84 -0.86
C ARG A 127 -3.07 34.45 -1.05
N LEU A 128 -1.79 34.32 -0.72
CA LEU A 128 -1.15 33.02 -0.56
C LEU A 128 -1.59 32.42 0.79
N ILE A 129 -1.95 31.14 0.78
CA ILE A 129 -2.25 30.35 1.96
C ILE A 129 -1.07 29.39 2.14
N GLY A 130 -0.31 29.55 3.23
CA GLY A 130 0.85 28.71 3.51
C GLY A 130 2.11 29.07 2.70
N GLU A 131 3.06 28.13 2.66
CA GLU A 131 4.34 28.28 1.98
C GLU A 131 4.30 27.70 0.56
N VAL A 132 5.17 28.21 -0.31
CA VAL A 132 5.40 27.60 -1.62
C VAL A 132 6.30 26.39 -1.44
N GLN A 133 5.94 25.28 -2.08
CA GLN A 133 6.70 24.03 -2.02
C GLN A 133 7.19 23.68 -3.43
N CYS A 134 8.36 23.05 -3.50
CA CYS A 134 8.91 22.49 -4.72
C CYS A 134 9.18 21.01 -4.46
N PHE A 135 8.67 20.16 -5.34
CA PHE A 135 8.88 18.72 -5.28
C PHE A 135 9.69 18.29 -6.49
N ALA A 136 10.75 17.54 -6.22
CA ALA A 136 11.40 16.73 -7.21
C ALA A 136 10.56 15.47 -7.44
N LEU A 137 10.20 15.20 -8.69
CA LEU A 137 9.63 13.91 -9.03
C LEU A 137 10.72 12.83 -8.95
N PRO A 138 10.39 11.61 -8.48
CA PRO A 138 11.36 10.53 -8.36
C PRO A 138 12.07 10.28 -9.69
N SER A 139 13.40 10.21 -9.65
CA SER A 139 14.25 9.92 -10.80
C SER A 139 14.11 8.49 -11.32
N ASP A 140 13.62 7.58 -10.47
CA ASP A 140 13.52 6.16 -10.78
C ASP A 140 12.25 5.87 -11.58
N PRO A 141 12.38 5.48 -12.86
CA PRO A 141 11.23 5.12 -13.66
C PRO A 141 10.59 3.83 -13.11
N THR A 142 9.28 3.76 -13.14
CA THR A 142 8.52 2.53 -12.85
C THR A 142 8.91 1.40 -13.79
N VAL A 143 9.15 1.78 -15.05
CA VAL A 143 9.47 0.86 -16.14
C VAL A 143 10.48 1.54 -17.05
N GLN A 144 11.53 0.80 -17.41
CA GLN A 144 12.54 1.24 -18.35
C GLN A 144 12.73 0.17 -19.42
N TYR A 145 12.72 0.61 -20.68
CA TYR A 145 13.00 -0.23 -21.83
C TYR A 145 14.17 0.35 -22.61
N GLN A 146 15.06 -0.53 -23.07
CA GLN A 146 16.17 -0.18 -23.95
C GLN A 146 16.24 -1.19 -25.07
N TYR A 147 16.34 -0.70 -26.30
CA TYR A 147 16.47 -1.55 -27.48
C TYR A 147 17.10 -0.81 -28.66
N GLU A 148 17.72 -1.59 -29.54
CA GLU A 148 18.16 -1.12 -30.85
C GLU A 148 17.01 -1.24 -31.86
N LEU A 149 16.86 -0.23 -32.71
CA LEU A 149 15.86 -0.17 -33.77
C LEU A 149 16.54 0.06 -35.12
N LEU A 150 16.54 -0.95 -36.00
CA LEU A 150 17.25 -0.86 -37.30
C LEU A 150 16.54 0.11 -38.26
N ALA A 151 17.25 0.52 -39.30
CA ALA A 151 16.72 1.37 -40.38
C ALA A 151 15.41 0.82 -40.96
N GLY A 152 14.40 1.68 -41.08
CA GLY A 152 13.07 1.33 -41.57
C GLY A 152 12.22 0.48 -40.63
N GLN A 153 12.69 0.15 -39.43
CA GLN A 153 11.93 -0.66 -38.47
C GLN A 153 10.99 0.19 -37.61
N SER A 154 9.93 -0.47 -37.16
CA SER A 154 9.02 0.02 -36.14
C SER A 154 8.97 -0.98 -35.00
N LYS A 155 8.85 -0.50 -33.77
CA LYS A 155 8.63 -1.34 -32.60
C LYS A 155 7.48 -0.82 -31.77
N ASP A 156 6.55 -1.72 -31.49
CA ASP A 156 5.44 -1.48 -30.57
C ASP A 156 5.82 -1.94 -29.16
N GLN A 157 5.52 -1.09 -28.19
CA GLN A 157 5.57 -1.36 -26.77
C GLN A 157 4.16 -1.15 -26.22
N VAL A 158 3.64 -2.15 -25.53
CA VAL A 158 2.30 -2.10 -24.94
C VAL A 158 2.46 -2.06 -23.44
N ASP A 159 1.96 -0.99 -22.84
CA ASP A 159 1.97 -0.82 -21.39
C ASP A 159 0.53 -0.71 -20.87
N ASP A 160 0.25 -1.36 -19.75
CA ASP A 160 -1.02 -1.21 -19.06
C ASP A 160 -1.12 0.20 -18.46
N ILE A 161 -2.29 0.81 -18.60
CA ILE A 161 -2.52 2.16 -18.09
C ILE A 161 -3.82 2.23 -17.31
N TYR A 162 -3.89 3.26 -16.46
CA TYR A 162 -5.08 3.49 -15.65
C TYR A 162 -5.74 4.81 -16.04
N PRO A 163 -7.05 4.81 -16.37
CA PRO A 163 -7.73 5.97 -16.93
C PRO A 163 -7.84 7.16 -15.96
N PHE A 164 -7.56 6.97 -14.69
CA PHE A 164 -7.61 8.00 -13.65
C PHE A 164 -6.23 8.53 -13.26
N TRP A 165 -5.18 8.20 -14.01
CA TRP A 165 -3.85 8.69 -13.75
C TRP A 165 -3.24 9.36 -14.95
N SER A 166 -2.50 10.45 -14.72
CA SER A 166 -1.56 10.95 -15.72
C SER A 166 -0.20 10.29 -15.52
N GLY A 167 0.42 9.84 -16.60
CA GLY A 167 1.80 9.34 -16.58
C GLY A 167 2.73 10.28 -17.35
N LEU A 168 4.02 10.21 -17.05
CA LEU A 168 5.06 10.95 -17.76
C LEU A 168 5.97 9.97 -18.51
N TYR A 169 6.04 10.16 -19.83
CA TYR A 169 6.71 9.26 -20.75
C TYR A 169 7.92 9.99 -21.31
N SER A 170 9.11 9.49 -20.98
CA SER A 170 10.40 10.05 -21.39
C SER A 170 11.05 9.14 -22.44
N PHE A 171 11.58 9.77 -23.49
CA PHE A 171 12.26 9.14 -24.61
C PHE A 171 13.63 9.79 -24.77
N SER A 172 14.66 8.95 -24.83
CA SER A 172 16.04 9.32 -25.18
C SER A 172 16.47 8.44 -26.33
N ILE A 173 16.88 9.05 -27.44
CA ILE A 173 17.19 8.35 -28.69
C ILE A 173 18.56 8.82 -29.15
N ASP A 174 19.57 7.95 -29.00
CA ASP A 174 20.98 8.33 -29.17
C ASP A 174 21.49 7.99 -30.57
N LYS A 175 22.15 8.95 -31.25
CA LYS A 175 22.93 8.74 -32.48
C LYS A 175 23.79 9.94 -32.96
N ALA A 176 24.81 9.64 -33.76
CA ALA A 176 25.72 10.58 -34.42
C ALA A 176 25.07 11.62 -35.37
N HIS A 177 24.12 11.23 -36.22
CA HIS A 177 23.50 12.10 -37.24
C HIS A 177 22.03 11.73 -37.42
N LEU A 178 21.12 12.47 -36.78
CA LEU A 178 19.68 12.28 -36.96
C LEU A 178 19.02 13.62 -37.26
N SER A 179 18.10 13.62 -38.23
CA SER A 179 17.05 14.62 -38.27
C SER A 179 15.92 14.20 -37.32
N SER A 180 15.25 15.17 -36.69
CA SER A 180 14.01 14.92 -35.94
C SER A 180 12.90 14.28 -36.79
N ASP A 181 13.01 14.34 -38.12
CA ASP A 181 12.07 13.72 -39.06
C ASP A 181 12.33 12.22 -39.30
N ASP A 182 13.52 11.73 -38.93
CA ASP A 182 13.91 10.33 -39.07
C ASP A 182 13.31 9.44 -37.98
N VAL A 183 12.73 10.02 -36.93
CA VAL A 183 12.17 9.29 -35.82
C VAL A 183 10.72 9.70 -35.58
N GLN A 184 9.84 8.71 -35.55
CA GLN A 184 8.43 8.94 -35.24
C GLN A 184 8.06 8.18 -33.97
N ILE A 185 7.65 8.91 -32.94
CA ILE A 185 7.06 8.32 -31.73
C ILE A 185 5.56 8.50 -31.84
N LYS A 186 4.79 7.41 -31.81
CA LYS A 186 3.33 7.43 -31.86
C LYS A 186 2.77 6.79 -30.59
N LEU A 187 1.76 7.44 -30.00
CA LEU A 187 1.03 6.93 -28.87
C LEU A 187 -0.43 6.72 -29.25
N ALA A 188 -0.91 5.49 -29.10
CA ALA A 188 -2.29 5.07 -29.30
C ALA A 188 -2.83 4.45 -28.01
N PHE A 189 -4.16 4.40 -27.88
CA PHE A 189 -4.82 3.86 -26.70
C PHE A 189 -5.76 2.74 -27.08
N VAL A 190 -5.78 1.70 -26.27
CA VAL A 190 -6.65 0.54 -26.46
C VAL A 190 -7.53 0.40 -25.24
N GLY A 191 -8.84 0.30 -25.46
CA GLY A 191 -9.84 0.18 -24.41
C GLY A 191 -10.27 -1.25 -24.11
N GLN A 192 -11.29 -1.37 -23.26
CA GLN A 192 -11.91 -2.66 -22.97
C GLN A 192 -12.40 -3.31 -24.28
N ARG A 193 -12.02 -4.58 -24.52
CA ARG A 193 -12.24 -5.37 -25.77
C ARG A 193 -11.25 -5.11 -26.92
N GLU A 194 -10.05 -4.63 -26.61
CA GLU A 194 -8.97 -4.46 -27.59
C GLU A 194 -9.31 -3.51 -28.75
N LYS A 195 -10.30 -2.64 -28.55
CA LYS A 195 -10.68 -1.64 -29.54
C LYS A 195 -9.88 -0.36 -29.32
N GLU A 196 -9.32 0.18 -30.39
CA GLU A 196 -8.66 1.48 -30.36
C GLU A 196 -9.61 2.58 -29.89
N VAL A 197 -9.10 3.42 -29.00
CA VAL A 197 -9.80 4.60 -28.51
C VAL A 197 -9.41 5.79 -29.38
N GLY A 198 -10.40 6.41 -30.03
CA GLY A 198 -10.17 7.51 -30.95
C GLY A 198 -9.38 8.68 -30.32
N SER A 199 -8.46 9.26 -31.10
CA SER A 199 -7.44 10.21 -30.64
C SER A 199 -7.97 11.53 -30.06
N GLN A 200 -9.23 11.90 -30.38
CA GLN A 200 -9.87 13.10 -29.87
C GLN A 200 -10.22 13.05 -28.38
N LYS A 201 -10.04 11.90 -27.72
CA LYS A 201 -10.50 11.67 -26.33
C LYS A 201 -9.40 11.74 -25.27
N PHE A 202 -8.14 12.00 -25.62
CA PHE A 202 -7.05 12.05 -24.65
C PHE A 202 -6.20 13.32 -24.75
N LEU A 203 -5.57 13.68 -23.62
CA LEU A 203 -4.71 14.85 -23.53
C LEU A 203 -3.27 14.36 -23.48
N CYS A 204 -2.53 14.60 -24.56
CA CYS A 204 -1.08 14.49 -24.59
C CYS A 204 -0.50 15.90 -24.65
N ALA A 205 0.26 16.28 -23.62
CA ALA A 205 0.91 17.57 -23.51
C ALA A 205 2.43 17.37 -23.55
N PRO A 206 3.13 17.80 -24.62
CA PRO A 206 4.58 17.73 -24.64
C PRO A 206 5.15 18.70 -23.61
N VAL A 207 6.07 18.18 -22.81
CA VAL A 207 6.98 18.93 -21.94
C VAL A 207 8.24 19.24 -22.73
N ILE A 208 8.79 18.25 -23.43
CA ILE A 208 9.91 18.33 -24.38
C ILE A 208 9.45 17.72 -25.71
N GLY A 209 9.75 18.39 -26.82
CA GLY A 209 9.36 17.99 -28.17
C GLY A 209 8.09 18.66 -28.67
N GLU A 210 7.64 18.26 -29.86
CA GLU A 210 6.40 18.74 -30.47
C GLU A 210 5.34 17.63 -30.53
N ARG A 211 4.07 18.01 -30.66
CA ARG A 211 2.97 17.05 -30.81
C ARG A 211 2.16 17.31 -32.07
N GLN A 212 1.72 16.24 -32.72
CA GLN A 212 0.77 16.28 -33.82
C GLN A 212 -0.34 15.25 -33.58
N LEU A 213 -1.60 15.67 -33.69
CA LEU A 213 -2.75 14.76 -33.63
C LEU A 213 -2.86 14.00 -34.95
N VAL A 214 -3.07 12.69 -34.87
CA VAL A 214 -3.38 11.81 -36.02
C VAL A 214 -4.65 11.02 -35.72
N ASP A 215 -5.27 10.42 -36.75
CA ASP A 215 -6.59 9.78 -36.63
C ASP A 215 -6.62 8.66 -35.56
N ASP A 216 -5.49 7.98 -35.38
CA ASP A 216 -5.32 6.80 -34.54
C ASP A 216 -4.34 7.00 -33.37
N GLY A 217 -4.01 8.26 -33.03
CA GLY A 217 -3.13 8.54 -31.89
C GLY A 217 -2.57 9.95 -31.83
N VAL A 218 -1.46 10.10 -31.12
CA VAL A 218 -0.66 11.32 -31.07
C VAL A 218 0.76 10.98 -31.52
N LEU A 219 1.25 11.73 -32.49
CA LEU A 219 2.66 11.76 -32.82
C LEU A 219 3.38 12.72 -31.90
N VAL A 220 4.51 12.28 -31.40
CA VAL A 220 5.45 13.05 -30.60
C VAL A 220 6.74 13.13 -31.40
N GLN A 221 7.13 14.36 -31.73
CA GLN A 221 8.38 14.61 -32.41
C GLN A 221 9.44 14.93 -31.35
N ALA A 222 10.45 14.08 -31.27
CA ALA A 222 11.61 14.33 -30.43
C ALA A 222 12.45 15.47 -31.02
N ILE A 223 13.05 16.27 -30.13
CA ILE A 223 13.89 17.40 -30.51
C ILE A 223 15.33 17.14 -30.09
N GLU A 224 16.29 17.79 -30.72
CA GLU A 224 17.71 17.66 -30.35
C GLU A 224 17.91 18.04 -28.88
N ALA A 225 18.59 17.16 -28.14
CA ALA A 225 18.96 17.43 -26.77
C ALA A 225 19.92 18.63 -26.72
N THR A 226 19.76 19.44 -25.67
CA THR A 226 20.60 20.63 -25.45
C THR A 226 22.07 20.27 -25.20
N GLN A 227 22.35 19.03 -24.77
CA GLN A 227 23.70 18.51 -24.54
C GLN A 227 24.27 17.86 -25.81
N GLY A 228 24.90 18.64 -26.70
CA GLY A 228 25.85 18.10 -27.68
C GLY A 228 25.27 17.44 -28.95
N GLY A 229 23.97 17.56 -29.25
CA GLY A 229 23.39 17.28 -30.57
C GLY A 229 23.44 15.82 -31.05
N LEU A 230 23.83 14.88 -30.18
CA LEU A 230 23.95 13.45 -30.50
C LEU A 230 22.77 12.61 -29.97
N SER A 231 21.74 13.25 -29.42
CA SER A 231 20.53 12.57 -28.96
C SER A 231 19.29 13.40 -29.25
N LEU A 232 18.19 12.71 -29.52
CA LEU A 232 16.86 13.28 -29.58
C LEU A 232 16.12 12.94 -28.29
N GLU A 233 15.45 13.93 -27.71
CA GLU A 233 14.66 13.79 -26.49
C GLU A 233 13.20 14.16 -26.73
N ALA A 234 12.31 13.38 -26.11
CA ALA A 234 10.92 13.75 -25.97
C ALA A 234 10.44 13.43 -24.56
N LEU A 235 9.59 14.31 -24.02
CA LEU A 235 8.99 14.12 -22.72
C LEU A 235 7.52 14.54 -22.82
N VAL A 236 6.61 13.60 -22.60
CA VAL A 236 5.19 13.86 -22.77
C VAL A 236 4.40 13.46 -21.53
N GLN A 237 3.55 14.38 -21.09
CA GLN A 237 2.55 14.09 -20.08
C GLN A 237 1.32 13.53 -20.77
N ILE A 238 0.94 12.33 -20.38
CA ILE A 238 -0.21 11.61 -20.90
C ILE A 238 -1.32 11.61 -19.87
N VAL A 239 -2.49 12.06 -20.29
CA VAL A 239 -3.75 11.80 -19.61
C VAL A 239 -4.55 10.87 -20.54
N PRO A 240 -4.66 9.57 -20.21
CA PRO A 240 -5.30 8.58 -21.07
C PRO A 240 -6.78 8.91 -21.31
N PRO A 241 -7.46 8.28 -22.27
CA PRO A 241 -8.93 8.26 -22.30
C PRO A 241 -9.53 7.57 -21.07
N VAL A 242 -10.82 7.81 -20.78
CA VAL A 242 -11.52 7.17 -19.64
C VAL A 242 -11.72 5.66 -19.87
N ASP A 243 -11.88 5.26 -21.12
CA ASP A 243 -12.13 3.89 -21.55
C ASP A 243 -10.85 3.10 -21.88
N ALA A 244 -9.67 3.73 -21.79
CA ALA A 244 -8.41 3.10 -22.12
C ALA A 244 -7.90 2.21 -20.98
N THR A 245 -7.42 1.02 -21.35
CA THR A 245 -6.79 0.04 -20.46
C THR A 245 -5.32 -0.16 -20.78
N LYS A 246 -4.90 0.18 -22.01
CA LYS A 246 -3.52 0.07 -22.47
C LYS A 246 -3.12 1.28 -23.30
N VAL A 247 -1.83 1.60 -23.29
CA VAL A 247 -1.18 2.49 -24.25
C VAL A 247 -0.34 1.62 -25.18
N VAL A 248 -0.41 1.89 -26.47
CA VAL A 248 0.46 1.32 -27.49
C VAL A 248 1.38 2.43 -27.94
N LEU A 249 2.65 2.27 -27.59
CA LEU A 249 3.73 3.15 -27.95
C LEU A 249 4.44 2.53 -29.15
N THR A 250 4.42 3.22 -30.28
CA THR A 250 5.12 2.80 -31.50
C THR A 250 6.28 3.75 -31.76
N VAL A 251 7.51 3.24 -31.80
CA VAL A 251 8.69 4.01 -32.22
C VAL A 251 9.14 3.51 -33.59
N THR A 252 9.18 4.40 -34.58
CA THR A 252 9.56 4.09 -35.96
C THR A 252 10.85 4.82 -36.32
N ASN A 253 11.83 4.06 -36.78
CA ASN A 253 13.05 4.55 -37.41
C ASN A 253 12.82 4.68 -38.93
N ARG A 254 12.71 5.90 -39.43
CA ARG A 254 12.54 6.23 -40.85
C ARG A 254 13.86 6.46 -41.56
N ALA A 255 15.00 6.42 -40.85
CA ALA A 255 16.31 6.54 -41.46
C ALA A 255 16.53 5.39 -42.46
N SER A 256 17.22 5.68 -43.56
CA SER A 256 17.41 4.75 -44.67
C SER A 256 18.52 3.72 -44.45
N SER A 257 19.44 3.96 -43.51
CA SER A 257 20.67 3.16 -43.38
C SER A 257 21.23 2.98 -41.97
N GLU A 258 20.66 3.61 -40.96
CA GLU A 258 21.26 3.66 -39.62
C GLU A 258 20.31 3.12 -38.55
N SER A 259 20.86 2.44 -37.54
CA SER A 259 20.11 1.98 -36.36
C SER A 259 20.05 3.05 -35.27
N LEU A 260 19.03 2.98 -34.42
CA LEU A 260 18.82 3.89 -33.28
C LEU A 260 18.91 3.10 -31.99
N ASN A 261 19.53 3.67 -30.96
CA ASN A 261 19.36 3.19 -29.60
C ASN A 261 18.22 3.97 -28.96
N VAL A 262 17.11 3.29 -28.67
CA VAL A 262 15.93 3.89 -28.05
C VAL A 262 15.90 3.49 -26.59
N SER A 263 15.91 4.50 -25.71
CA SER A 263 15.63 4.36 -24.29
C SER A 263 14.32 5.04 -23.96
N TYR A 264 13.39 4.29 -23.38
CA TYR A 264 12.07 4.77 -23.01
C TYR A 264 11.83 4.50 -21.52
N LYS A 265 11.31 5.51 -20.82
CA LYS A 265 11.06 5.51 -19.37
C LYS A 265 9.64 5.96 -19.08
N ILE A 266 8.96 5.22 -18.21
CA ILE A 266 7.64 5.56 -17.67
C ILE A 266 7.84 5.95 -16.21
N HIS A 267 7.79 7.25 -15.93
CA HIS A 267 7.65 7.71 -14.55
C HIS A 267 6.22 7.42 -14.13
N LYS A 268 6.04 6.99 -12.87
CA LYS A 268 4.78 6.41 -12.38
C LYS A 268 3.62 7.32 -12.78
N PHE A 269 2.46 6.70 -12.86
CA PHE A 269 1.19 7.40 -12.87
C PHE A 269 1.17 8.32 -11.63
N ASP A 270 1.67 9.55 -11.75
CA ASP A 270 2.13 10.36 -10.61
C ASP A 270 1.05 11.35 -10.15
N THR A 271 0.04 11.56 -10.99
CA THR A 271 -1.06 12.46 -10.64
C THR A 271 -2.38 11.78 -10.88
N LEU A 272 -3.09 11.57 -9.79
CA LEU A 272 -4.49 11.20 -9.78
C LEU A 272 -5.32 12.29 -10.47
N ILE A 273 -6.03 11.92 -11.52
CA ILE A 273 -6.98 12.79 -12.21
C ILE A 273 -8.24 12.79 -11.38
N GLU A 274 -8.22 13.63 -10.36
CA GLU A 274 -9.26 13.79 -9.36
C GLU A 274 -10.69 13.86 -9.91
N SER A 275 -10.87 14.45 -11.09
CA SER A 275 -12.16 14.64 -11.75
C SER A 275 -12.73 13.36 -12.39
N ARG A 276 -11.95 12.28 -12.48
CA ARG A 276 -12.35 11.00 -13.09
C ARG A 276 -12.72 9.93 -12.08
N PHE A 277 -12.69 10.28 -10.79
CA PHE A 277 -13.17 9.43 -9.70
C PHE A 277 -14.69 9.54 -9.54
N ASP A 278 -15.43 9.16 -10.57
CA ASP A 278 -16.83 8.77 -10.43
C ASP A 278 -16.94 7.24 -10.42
N MET A 279 -17.88 6.71 -9.64
CA MET A 279 -18.02 5.26 -9.42
C MET A 279 -18.26 4.47 -10.71
N VAL A 280 -18.78 5.12 -11.77
CA VAL A 280 -19.10 4.49 -13.04
C VAL A 280 -17.84 4.26 -13.89
N SER A 281 -16.84 5.13 -13.76
CA SER A 281 -15.58 5.03 -14.54
C SER A 281 -14.64 3.93 -14.06
N LEU A 282 -14.82 3.44 -12.83
CA LEU A 282 -13.79 2.62 -12.18
C LEU A 282 -13.90 1.13 -12.48
N GLY A 283 -15.07 0.63 -12.90
CA GLY A 283 -15.25 -0.81 -13.17
C GLY A 283 -14.73 -1.71 -12.04
N LEU A 284 -14.70 -1.19 -10.80
CA LEU A 284 -14.16 -1.86 -9.60
C LEU A 284 -15.14 -2.92 -9.09
N ASP A 285 -15.70 -3.71 -10.01
CA ASP A 285 -16.44 -4.91 -9.71
C ASP A 285 -15.42 -5.99 -9.31
N GLY A 286 -14.91 -5.85 -8.09
CA GLY A 286 -14.36 -6.91 -7.24
C GLY A 286 -13.17 -7.78 -7.71
N ALA A 287 -12.74 -7.77 -8.98
CA ALA A 287 -12.00 -8.94 -9.48
C ALA A 287 -10.79 -8.72 -10.42
N SER A 288 -10.52 -7.56 -11.03
CA SER A 288 -9.64 -7.61 -12.23
C SER A 288 -8.57 -6.55 -12.40
N VAL A 289 -8.45 -5.54 -11.53
CA VAL A 289 -7.32 -4.60 -11.63
C VAL A 289 -6.26 -4.98 -10.59
N GLN A 290 -5.28 -5.77 -11.01
CA GLN A 290 -4.03 -5.97 -10.26
C GLN A 290 -3.23 -4.66 -10.29
N LEU A 291 -3.65 -3.70 -9.49
CA LEU A 291 -2.87 -2.49 -9.22
C LEU A 291 -1.66 -2.88 -8.35
N PRO A 292 -0.46 -2.32 -8.63
CA PRO A 292 0.61 -2.33 -7.64
C PRO A 292 0.09 -1.78 -6.30
N TYR A 293 0.57 -2.36 -5.18
CA TYR A 293 0.03 -2.07 -3.86
C TYR A 293 -0.01 -0.57 -3.54
N ASP A 294 1.08 0.15 -3.79
CA ASP A 294 1.22 1.59 -3.54
C ASP A 294 0.22 2.41 -4.37
N VAL A 295 -0.05 1.99 -5.61
CA VAL A 295 -1.03 2.64 -6.50
C VAL A 295 -2.45 2.39 -5.99
N ALA A 296 -2.76 1.18 -5.55
CA ALA A 296 -4.06 0.82 -5.00
C ALA A 296 -4.33 1.51 -3.65
N ASP A 297 -3.35 1.57 -2.73
CA ASP A 297 -3.51 2.26 -1.45
C ASP A 297 -3.81 3.74 -1.65
N LEU A 298 -3.07 4.42 -2.53
CA LEU A 298 -3.33 5.82 -2.89
C LEU A 298 -4.71 6.01 -3.53
N THR A 299 -5.09 5.11 -4.45
CA THR A 299 -6.39 5.13 -5.12
C THR A 299 -7.53 5.02 -4.11
N PHE A 300 -7.48 4.03 -3.21
CA PHE A 300 -8.52 3.83 -2.20
C PHE A 300 -8.53 4.93 -1.14
N ALA A 301 -7.37 5.41 -0.69
CA ALA A 301 -7.30 6.54 0.24
C ALA A 301 -8.04 7.76 -0.32
N GLU A 302 -7.86 8.04 -1.61
CA GLU A 302 -8.43 9.21 -2.25
C GLU A 302 -9.92 9.05 -2.61
N LEU A 303 -10.30 7.85 -3.02
CA LEU A 303 -11.71 7.48 -3.19
C LEU A 303 -12.49 7.58 -1.88
N LEU A 304 -11.93 7.08 -0.78
CA LEU A 304 -12.53 7.14 0.54
C LEU A 304 -12.61 8.58 1.05
N ARG A 305 -11.63 9.44 0.74
CA ARG A 305 -11.69 10.88 1.06
C ARG A 305 -12.86 11.58 0.37
N LYS A 306 -13.09 11.27 -0.91
CA LYS A 306 -14.13 11.93 -1.73
C LYS A 306 -15.52 11.37 -1.54
N GLN A 307 -15.61 10.06 -1.35
CA GLN A 307 -16.85 9.29 -1.31
C GLN A 307 -16.87 8.38 -0.10
N SER A 308 -16.65 8.96 1.08
CA SER A 308 -16.49 8.26 2.36
C SER A 308 -17.66 7.36 2.75
N SER A 309 -18.84 7.55 2.17
CA SER A 309 -20.06 6.80 2.48
C SER A 309 -20.51 5.88 1.34
N SER A 310 -19.74 5.76 0.26
CA SER A 310 -20.07 4.90 -0.86
C SER A 310 -19.86 3.43 -0.51
N VAL A 311 -20.94 2.64 -0.51
CA VAL A 311 -20.92 1.21 -0.17
C VAL A 311 -19.92 0.43 -1.03
N ASN A 312 -19.93 0.65 -2.36
CA ASN A 312 -19.05 -0.10 -3.27
C ASN A 312 -17.57 0.23 -3.04
N ILE A 313 -17.23 1.50 -2.79
CA ILE A 313 -15.84 1.90 -2.52
C ILE A 313 -15.37 1.33 -1.19
N LEU A 314 -16.21 1.42 -0.16
CA LEU A 314 -15.91 0.88 1.16
C LEU A 314 -15.69 -0.64 1.10
N GLU A 315 -16.55 -1.35 0.37
CA GLU A 315 -16.43 -2.79 0.18
C GLU A 315 -15.16 -3.18 -0.58
N ALA A 316 -14.89 -2.52 -1.71
CA ALA A 316 -13.71 -2.79 -2.53
C ALA A 316 -12.41 -2.48 -1.77
N ALA A 317 -12.37 -1.37 -1.02
CA ALA A 317 -11.24 -1.02 -0.18
C ALA A 317 -11.00 -2.08 0.91
N LEU A 318 -12.07 -2.53 1.59
CA LEU A 318 -11.96 -3.56 2.62
C LEU A 318 -11.41 -4.87 2.05
N ASP A 319 -11.87 -5.31 0.88
CA ASP A 319 -11.35 -6.53 0.25
C ASP A 319 -9.91 -6.39 -0.22
N PHE A 320 -9.55 -5.25 -0.82
CA PHE A 320 -8.17 -4.96 -1.20
C PHE A 320 -7.23 -5.03 0.01
N TYR A 321 -7.58 -4.37 1.12
CA TYR A 321 -6.74 -4.36 2.31
C TYR A 321 -6.66 -5.72 3.00
N LYS A 322 -7.72 -6.54 2.92
CA LYS A 322 -7.69 -7.93 3.39
C LYS A 322 -6.73 -8.79 2.59
N VAL A 323 -6.77 -8.69 1.26
CA VAL A 323 -5.92 -9.49 0.35
C VAL A 323 -4.46 -9.06 0.46
N SER A 324 -4.19 -7.75 0.51
CA SER A 324 -2.83 -7.22 0.67
C SER A 324 -2.25 -7.42 2.07
N GLY A 325 -3.07 -7.83 3.05
CA GLY A 325 -2.63 -8.07 4.41
C GLY A 325 -2.39 -6.81 5.25
N ALA A 326 -2.81 -5.63 4.80
CA ALA A 326 -2.61 -4.37 5.52
C ALA A 326 -3.56 -4.25 6.74
N ILE A 327 -3.22 -4.92 7.85
CA ILE A 327 -4.09 -5.11 9.02
C ILE A 327 -4.61 -3.79 9.61
N GLU A 328 -3.75 -2.78 9.74
CA GLU A 328 -4.16 -1.47 10.27
C GLU A 328 -5.19 -0.80 9.36
N ARG A 329 -4.98 -0.89 8.04
CA ARG A 329 -5.96 -0.41 7.05
C ARG A 329 -7.25 -1.19 7.12
N VAL A 330 -7.21 -2.52 7.27
CA VAL A 330 -8.41 -3.37 7.48
C VAL A 330 -9.18 -2.93 8.72
N ALA A 331 -8.51 -2.70 9.84
CA ALA A 331 -9.16 -2.23 11.07
C ALA A 331 -9.76 -0.83 10.90
N SER A 332 -9.01 0.10 10.28
CA SER A 332 -9.47 1.46 10.02
C SER A 332 -10.71 1.49 9.12
N ILE A 333 -10.67 0.79 7.98
CA ILE A 333 -11.78 0.77 7.03
C ILE A 333 -13.00 0.03 7.58
N ALA A 334 -12.81 -1.06 8.32
CA ALA A 334 -13.90 -1.77 8.95
C ALA A 334 -14.61 -0.91 10.00
N ASN A 335 -13.86 -0.20 10.85
CA ASN A 335 -14.44 0.75 11.81
C ASN A 335 -15.18 1.90 11.10
N HIS A 336 -14.59 2.43 10.03
CA HIS A 336 -15.23 3.46 9.23
C HIS A 336 -16.55 2.97 8.64
N ILE A 337 -16.59 1.78 8.02
CA ILE A 337 -17.82 1.12 7.53
C ILE A 337 -18.87 1.04 8.63
N LEU A 338 -18.51 0.54 9.81
CA LEU A 338 -19.44 0.37 10.93
C LEU A 338 -19.99 1.71 11.46
N SER A 339 -19.27 2.80 11.24
CA SER A 339 -19.69 4.15 11.65
C SER A 339 -20.58 4.85 10.62
N VAL A 340 -20.37 4.62 9.32
CA VAL A 340 -21.03 5.39 8.25
C VAL A 340 -22.05 4.61 7.42
N SER A 341 -21.93 3.28 7.33
CA SER A 341 -22.78 2.46 6.49
C SER A 341 -24.02 1.97 7.23
N ARG A 342 -25.14 1.85 6.50
CA ARG A 342 -26.37 1.19 6.97
C ARG A 342 -26.60 -0.15 6.28
N ASP A 343 -25.74 -0.53 5.34
CA ASP A 343 -25.85 -1.80 4.63
C ASP A 343 -25.48 -2.96 5.57
N ALA A 344 -26.41 -3.89 5.77
CA ALA A 344 -26.27 -4.96 6.75
C ALA A 344 -25.19 -5.98 6.35
N ALA A 345 -25.07 -6.29 5.06
CA ALA A 345 -24.11 -7.25 4.55
C ALA A 345 -22.69 -6.70 4.67
N LEU A 346 -22.47 -5.46 4.25
CA LEU A 346 -21.19 -4.76 4.38
C LEU A 346 -20.79 -4.59 5.86
N CYS A 347 -21.75 -4.25 6.74
CA CYS A 347 -21.48 -4.18 8.18
C CYS A 347 -21.09 -5.55 8.75
N ALA A 348 -21.75 -6.64 8.36
CA ALA A 348 -21.37 -7.99 8.78
C ALA A 348 -19.94 -8.33 8.32
N LYS A 349 -19.63 -8.07 7.05
CA LYS A 349 -18.29 -8.25 6.46
C LYS A 349 -17.21 -7.46 7.20
N ALA A 350 -17.50 -6.21 7.55
CA ALA A 350 -16.60 -5.36 8.34
C ALA A 350 -16.36 -5.91 9.75
N ARG A 351 -17.40 -6.42 10.45
CA ARG A 351 -17.22 -7.05 11.77
C ARG A 351 -16.32 -8.28 11.70
N LEU A 352 -16.51 -9.14 10.70
CA LEU A 352 -15.67 -10.32 10.50
C LEU A 352 -14.21 -9.92 10.22
N ALA A 353 -13.99 -8.93 9.37
CA ALA A 353 -12.66 -8.44 9.05
C ALA A 353 -11.96 -7.77 10.25
N LEU A 354 -12.68 -6.92 10.98
CA LEU A 354 -12.17 -6.28 12.20
C LEU A 354 -11.80 -7.30 13.26
N ALA A 355 -12.58 -8.37 13.42
CA ALA A 355 -12.25 -9.45 14.35
C ALA A 355 -10.97 -10.19 13.94
N LYS A 356 -10.77 -10.46 12.65
CA LYS A 356 -9.51 -11.05 12.12
C LYS A 356 -8.30 -10.13 12.34
N ALA A 357 -8.47 -8.82 12.17
CA ALA A 357 -7.43 -7.85 12.49
C ALA A 357 -7.15 -7.82 14.01
N SER A 358 -8.20 -7.85 14.83
CA SER A 358 -8.10 -7.75 16.30
C SER A 358 -7.35 -8.94 16.92
N ILE A 359 -7.57 -10.16 16.44
CA ILE A 359 -6.84 -11.33 16.97
C ILE A 359 -5.33 -11.24 16.73
N SER A 360 -4.90 -10.47 15.72
CA SER A 360 -3.49 -10.24 15.42
C SER A 360 -2.89 -9.10 16.26
N SER A 361 -3.72 -8.32 16.95
CA SER A 361 -3.27 -7.23 17.83
C SER A 361 -2.65 -7.77 19.12
N ARG A 362 -1.50 -7.21 19.51
CA ARG A 362 -0.83 -7.54 20.78
C ARG A 362 -1.66 -7.25 22.02
N ALA A 363 -2.59 -6.29 21.93
CA ALA A 363 -3.38 -5.79 23.06
C ALA A 363 -4.65 -6.61 23.33
N TRP A 364 -5.11 -7.41 22.37
CA TRP A 364 -6.41 -8.07 22.46
C TRP A 364 -6.27 -9.54 22.91
N PHE A 365 -6.94 -9.92 23.99
CA PHE A 365 -7.08 -11.32 24.42
C PHE A 365 -8.56 -11.64 24.67
N PRO A 366 -8.98 -12.91 24.53
CA PRO A 366 -10.33 -13.29 24.91
C PRO A 366 -10.55 -13.06 26.40
N SER A 367 -11.77 -12.69 26.77
CA SER A 367 -12.17 -12.43 28.15
C SER A 367 -12.97 -13.63 28.69
N PRO A 368 -12.41 -14.41 29.63
CA PRO A 368 -13.15 -15.50 30.28
C PRO A 368 -14.23 -14.99 31.26
N GLY A 369 -14.31 -13.68 31.49
CA GLY A 369 -15.11 -13.06 32.55
C GLY A 369 -14.42 -13.16 33.92
N LYS A 370 -15.18 -12.91 34.99
CA LYS A 370 -14.65 -13.04 36.37
C LYS A 370 -14.46 -14.52 36.71
N VAL A 371 -13.26 -14.86 37.18
CA VAL A 371 -12.93 -16.17 37.75
C VAL A 371 -13.00 -16.04 39.27
N GLY A 372 -13.71 -16.95 39.93
CA GLY A 372 -13.71 -17.04 41.39
C GLY A 372 -12.35 -17.51 41.90
N VAL A 373 -12.01 -17.23 43.15
CA VAL A 373 -10.80 -17.79 43.74
C VAL A 373 -10.98 -19.30 43.85
N THR A 374 -10.15 -20.07 43.14
CA THR A 374 -10.09 -21.52 43.29
C THR A 374 -9.15 -21.82 44.44
N GLU A 375 -9.67 -22.41 45.53
CA GLU A 375 -8.81 -22.94 46.59
C GLU A 375 -8.16 -24.24 46.10
N SER A 376 -6.83 -24.25 46.03
CA SER A 376 -6.05 -25.46 45.72
C SER A 376 -5.96 -26.33 46.97
N ALA A 377 -6.46 -27.56 46.90
CA ALA A 377 -6.34 -28.54 47.98
C ALA A 377 -4.97 -29.23 47.89
N ALA A 378 -4.20 -29.20 48.98
CA ALA A 378 -2.78 -29.63 49.00
C ALA A 378 -2.55 -31.14 48.70
N ASP A 379 -3.57 -31.98 48.78
CA ASP A 379 -3.49 -33.44 48.58
C ASP A 379 -4.28 -33.93 47.36
N LYS A 380 -4.56 -33.05 46.38
CA LYS A 380 -5.35 -33.43 45.20
C LYS A 380 -4.48 -33.98 44.05
N GLN A 381 -5.00 -35.00 43.37
CA GLN A 381 -4.48 -35.49 42.10
C GLN A 381 -4.41 -34.35 41.07
N LEU A 382 -3.26 -34.18 40.40
CA LEU A 382 -3.05 -33.12 39.42
C LEU A 382 -4.00 -33.30 38.23
N THR A 383 -4.83 -32.31 37.94
CA THR A 383 -5.75 -32.35 36.79
C THR A 383 -5.24 -31.50 35.64
N VAL A 384 -5.04 -32.10 34.47
CA VAL A 384 -4.51 -31.46 33.26
C VAL A 384 -5.61 -31.32 32.22
N ALA A 385 -5.91 -30.10 31.80
CA ALA A 385 -6.82 -29.84 30.68
C ALA A 385 -6.07 -29.71 29.37
N HIS A 386 -6.34 -30.63 28.44
CA HIS A 386 -5.78 -30.60 27.11
C HIS A 386 -6.74 -29.95 26.11
N PHE A 387 -6.30 -28.89 25.43
CA PHE A 387 -7.05 -28.30 24.32
C PHE A 387 -6.51 -28.84 23.00
N MET A 388 -7.39 -29.44 22.19
CA MET A 388 -7.05 -30.01 20.88
C MET A 388 -8.29 -30.07 19.98
N SER A 389 -8.10 -30.07 18.66
CA SER A 389 -9.20 -30.18 17.68
C SER A 389 -9.61 -31.61 17.37
N THR A 390 -8.75 -32.59 17.64
CA THR A 390 -9.02 -34.02 17.44
C THR A 390 -8.67 -34.78 18.72
N PRO A 391 -9.52 -35.70 19.18
CA PRO A 391 -9.21 -36.57 20.31
C PRO A 391 -8.16 -37.61 19.87
N ASP A 392 -6.89 -37.21 19.79
CA ASP A 392 -5.75 -38.13 19.71
C ASP A 392 -5.45 -38.62 21.13
N LEU A 393 -6.40 -39.37 21.67
CA LEU A 393 -6.42 -39.81 23.08
C LEU A 393 -5.31 -40.81 23.36
N ASP A 394 -4.92 -41.61 22.37
CA ASP A 394 -3.75 -42.50 22.43
C ASP A 394 -2.52 -41.75 22.98
N ARG A 395 -2.28 -40.52 22.52
CA ARG A 395 -1.16 -39.71 23.00
C ARG A 395 -1.33 -39.17 24.42
N ILE A 396 -2.55 -38.92 24.86
CA ILE A 396 -2.84 -38.47 26.23
C ILE A 396 -2.68 -39.64 27.18
N CYS A 397 -3.36 -40.75 26.88
CA CYS A 397 -3.41 -41.96 27.67
C CYS A 397 -2.01 -42.59 27.84
N GLN A 398 -1.23 -42.72 26.76
CA GLN A 398 0.12 -43.32 26.82
C GLN A 398 1.12 -42.50 27.65
N LYS A 399 0.90 -41.18 27.79
CA LYS A 399 1.82 -40.28 28.50
C LYS A 399 1.45 -40.04 29.96
N GLN A 400 0.26 -40.48 30.39
CA GLN A 400 -0.29 -40.17 31.72
C GLN A 400 -0.55 -41.39 32.59
N ASP A 401 0.14 -42.50 32.32
CA ASP A 401 0.16 -43.72 33.15
C ASP A 401 0.77 -43.51 34.56
N ALA A 402 0.93 -42.25 34.99
CA ALA A 402 1.31 -41.88 36.35
C ALA A 402 0.05 -41.84 37.22
N GLU A 403 0.02 -42.65 38.28
CA GLU A 403 -1.10 -42.79 39.25
C GLU A 403 -1.61 -41.48 39.89
N HIS A 404 -1.00 -40.32 39.58
CA HIS A 404 -1.25 -39.03 40.21
C HIS A 404 -1.65 -37.91 39.23
N VAL A 405 -1.88 -38.22 37.95
CA VAL A 405 -2.35 -37.24 36.96
C VAL A 405 -3.72 -37.67 36.41
N ARG A 406 -4.66 -36.74 36.35
CA ARG A 406 -5.96 -36.92 35.69
C ARG A 406 -5.99 -36.03 34.44
N ALA A 407 -6.14 -36.63 33.27
CA ALA A 407 -6.40 -35.89 32.03
C ALA A 407 -7.88 -35.58 31.87
N ILE A 408 -8.15 -34.40 31.33
CA ILE A 408 -9.40 -34.09 30.63
C ILE A 408 -9.06 -33.47 29.28
N ALA A 409 -9.92 -33.66 28.29
CA ALA A 409 -9.78 -33.07 26.97
C ALA A 409 -10.90 -32.04 26.73
N ILE A 410 -10.58 -30.88 26.16
CA ILE A 410 -11.52 -29.82 25.81
C ILE A 410 -11.38 -29.52 24.32
N MET A 411 -12.43 -29.81 23.56
CA MET A 411 -12.48 -29.54 22.12
C MET A 411 -13.04 -28.14 21.85
N PRO A 412 -12.50 -27.40 20.86
CA PRO A 412 -12.95 -26.04 20.55
C PRO A 412 -14.36 -26.00 19.94
N LEU A 413 -14.92 -24.78 19.84
CA LEU A 413 -16.21 -24.54 19.22
C LEU A 413 -16.25 -25.09 17.77
N GLY A 414 -17.36 -25.75 17.41
CA GLY A 414 -17.59 -26.26 16.06
C GLY A 414 -17.03 -27.65 15.78
N TYR A 415 -16.34 -28.28 16.75
CA TYR A 415 -15.79 -29.62 16.63
C TYR A 415 -16.44 -30.60 17.63
N PRO A 416 -16.64 -31.88 17.25
CA PRO A 416 -16.58 -32.44 15.89
C PRO A 416 -17.82 -32.10 15.05
N LYS A 417 -19.00 -31.97 15.68
CA LYS A 417 -20.27 -31.51 15.10
C LYS A 417 -21.10 -30.87 16.21
N LYS A 418 -22.11 -30.08 15.83
CA LYS A 418 -23.07 -29.50 16.78
C LYS A 418 -23.69 -30.60 17.64
N GLY A 419 -23.68 -30.41 18.96
CA GLY A 419 -24.25 -31.34 19.94
C GLY A 419 -25.76 -31.49 19.78
N GLU A 420 -26.27 -32.65 20.17
CA GLU A 420 -27.70 -32.98 20.06
C GLU A 420 -28.51 -32.39 21.21
N SER A 421 -27.89 -32.21 22.38
CA SER A 421 -28.58 -31.73 23.59
C SER A 421 -28.94 -30.25 23.54
N GLY A 422 -28.19 -29.45 22.77
CA GLY A 422 -28.26 -27.99 22.79
C GLY A 422 -27.64 -27.35 24.06
N GLU A 423 -27.03 -28.15 24.94
CA GLU A 423 -26.28 -27.65 26.08
C GLU A 423 -25.04 -26.87 25.60
N PRO A 424 -24.51 -25.92 26.42
CA PRO A 424 -23.34 -25.14 26.04
C PRO A 424 -22.10 -25.99 25.75
N TRP A 425 -22.00 -27.16 26.40
CA TRP A 425 -21.01 -28.19 26.17
C TRP A 425 -21.55 -29.57 26.56
N GLU A 426 -20.97 -30.62 25.98
CA GLU A 426 -21.31 -32.02 26.25
C GLU A 426 -20.08 -32.76 26.80
N ARG A 427 -20.30 -33.72 27.71
CA ARG A 427 -19.24 -34.58 28.26
C ARG A 427 -19.41 -36.00 27.74
N THR A 428 -18.34 -36.59 27.24
CA THR A 428 -18.22 -38.04 27.01
C THR A 428 -16.99 -38.57 27.72
N GLU A 429 -16.96 -39.87 27.97
CA GLU A 429 -15.76 -40.58 28.43
C GLU A 429 -15.24 -41.41 27.27
N GLU A 430 -13.99 -41.18 26.88
CA GLU A 430 -13.31 -41.90 25.81
C GLU A 430 -11.97 -42.40 26.34
N GLU A 431 -11.77 -43.73 26.32
CA GLU A 431 -10.54 -44.37 26.79
C GLU A 431 -10.14 -44.00 28.24
N GLY A 432 -11.13 -43.70 29.09
CA GLY A 432 -10.91 -43.27 30.47
C GLY A 432 -10.55 -41.79 30.65
N VAL A 433 -10.58 -41.01 29.57
CA VAL A 433 -10.41 -39.56 29.58
C VAL A 433 -11.77 -38.88 29.41
N ASP A 434 -12.06 -37.90 30.27
CA ASP A 434 -13.24 -37.06 30.11
C ASP A 434 -13.03 -36.06 28.97
N CYS A 435 -13.85 -36.18 27.92
CA CYS A 435 -13.86 -35.31 26.75
C CYS A 435 -15.02 -34.32 26.84
N PHE A 436 -14.71 -33.03 26.79
CA PHE A 436 -15.68 -31.94 26.79
C PHE A 436 -15.74 -31.29 25.41
N PHE A 437 -16.91 -31.33 24.78
CA PHE A 437 -17.14 -30.72 23.46
C PHE A 437 -17.87 -29.40 23.61
N LEU A 438 -17.26 -28.29 23.19
CA LEU A 438 -17.90 -26.97 23.15
C LEU A 438 -18.81 -26.85 21.91
N ASN A 439 -19.82 -27.70 21.78
CA ASN A 439 -20.48 -27.96 20.50
C ASN A 439 -21.91 -27.37 20.36
N CYS A 440 -22.28 -26.33 21.12
CA CYS A 440 -23.61 -25.70 20.99
C CYS A 440 -23.87 -24.98 19.65
N VAL A 441 -22.85 -24.76 18.83
CA VAL A 441 -22.91 -24.05 17.54
C VAL A 441 -22.22 -24.89 16.45
N SER A 442 -22.81 -24.96 15.25
CA SER A 442 -22.21 -25.68 14.13
C SER A 442 -21.07 -24.88 13.47
N ALA A 443 -20.20 -25.56 12.71
CA ALA A 443 -19.12 -24.92 11.97
C ALA A 443 -19.65 -23.84 10.99
N GLU A 444 -20.75 -24.13 10.28
CA GLU A 444 -21.38 -23.19 9.34
C GLU A 444 -21.95 -21.96 10.07
N GLN A 445 -22.48 -22.14 11.27
CA GLN A 445 -22.97 -21.03 12.09
C GLN A 445 -21.82 -20.16 12.59
N LEU A 446 -20.66 -20.75 12.90
CA LEU A 446 -19.47 -20.00 13.34
C LEU A 446 -18.90 -19.11 12.25
N GLU A 447 -18.98 -19.49 10.97
CA GLU A 447 -18.49 -18.65 9.85
C GLU A 447 -19.12 -17.25 9.81
N LEU A 448 -20.35 -17.13 10.33
CA LEU A 448 -21.10 -15.87 10.40
C LEU A 448 -20.78 -15.05 11.66
N VAL A 449 -20.07 -15.63 12.63
CA VAL A 449 -19.77 -15.01 13.92
C VAL A 449 -18.35 -14.45 13.90
N PRO A 450 -18.12 -13.19 14.34
CA PRO A 450 -16.77 -12.65 14.45
C PRO A 450 -15.88 -13.52 15.36
N VAL A 451 -14.68 -13.87 14.88
CA VAL A 451 -13.76 -14.77 15.61
C VAL A 451 -13.47 -14.30 17.03
N THR A 452 -13.39 -13.00 17.29
CA THR A 452 -13.23 -12.45 18.64
C THR A 452 -14.38 -12.84 19.58
N SER A 453 -15.62 -12.88 19.08
CA SER A 453 -16.79 -13.32 19.83
C SER A 453 -16.77 -14.83 20.06
N GLN A 454 -16.34 -15.60 19.05
CA GLN A 454 -16.16 -17.05 19.19
C GLN A 454 -15.15 -17.36 20.31
N LEU A 455 -13.98 -16.72 20.31
CA LEU A 455 -12.93 -16.94 21.31
C LEU A 455 -13.34 -16.48 22.71
N ASN A 456 -14.05 -15.35 22.83
CA ASN A 456 -14.63 -14.93 24.11
C ASN A 456 -15.60 -15.97 24.65
N PHE A 457 -16.49 -16.48 23.79
CA PHE A 457 -17.47 -17.49 24.18
C PHE A 457 -16.78 -18.80 24.57
N MET A 458 -15.81 -19.26 23.78
CA MET A 458 -14.97 -20.42 24.09
C MET A 458 -14.27 -20.28 25.45
N ALA A 459 -13.68 -19.12 25.75
CA ALA A 459 -13.04 -18.85 27.03
C ALA A 459 -14.03 -18.88 28.21
N VAL A 460 -15.26 -18.38 28.03
CA VAL A 460 -16.30 -18.44 29.06
C VAL A 460 -16.72 -19.88 29.35
N LEU A 461 -16.97 -20.69 28.32
CA LEU A 461 -17.37 -22.09 28.48
C LEU A 461 -16.25 -22.93 29.09
N ALA A 462 -15.03 -22.81 28.56
CA ALA A 462 -13.87 -23.53 29.06
C ALA A 462 -13.59 -23.19 30.53
N LYS A 463 -13.70 -21.92 30.93
CA LYS A 463 -13.59 -21.52 32.35
C LYS A 463 -14.55 -22.31 33.25
N ASP A 464 -15.80 -22.51 32.83
CA ASP A 464 -16.76 -23.25 33.66
C ASP A 464 -16.34 -24.71 33.83
N ILE A 465 -15.83 -25.35 32.77
CA ILE A 465 -15.25 -26.70 32.83
C ILE A 465 -14.01 -26.72 33.74
N LEU A 466 -13.04 -25.81 33.54
CA LEU A 466 -11.81 -25.76 34.34
C LEU A 466 -12.11 -25.62 35.84
N ARG A 467 -13.14 -24.85 36.20
CA ARG A 467 -13.58 -24.69 37.59
C ARG A 467 -14.24 -25.96 38.14
N GLN A 468 -15.13 -26.58 37.36
CA GLN A 468 -15.85 -27.79 37.79
C GLN A 468 -14.89 -28.98 37.97
N GLU A 469 -13.94 -29.12 37.05
CA GLU A 469 -12.95 -30.18 37.05
C GLU A 469 -11.73 -29.87 37.93
N HIS A 470 -11.65 -28.64 38.45
CA HIS A 470 -10.55 -28.12 39.26
C HIS A 470 -9.18 -28.34 38.58
N VAL A 471 -9.03 -27.77 37.40
CA VAL A 471 -7.83 -27.95 36.58
C VAL A 471 -6.65 -27.20 37.19
N ASP A 472 -5.51 -27.89 37.26
CA ASP A 472 -4.25 -27.40 37.80
C ASP A 472 -3.25 -26.98 36.72
N LEU A 473 -3.41 -27.47 35.49
CA LEU A 473 -2.53 -27.16 34.36
C LEU A 473 -3.30 -27.14 33.04
N ILE A 474 -3.01 -26.17 32.19
CA ILE A 474 -3.54 -26.09 30.82
C ILE A 474 -2.46 -26.52 29.84
N HIS A 475 -2.79 -27.48 28.97
CA HIS A 475 -1.91 -27.94 27.90
C HIS A 475 -2.59 -27.73 26.55
N ILE A 476 -2.06 -26.81 25.74
CA ILE A 476 -2.57 -26.52 24.40
C ILE A 476 -1.76 -27.27 23.36
N HIS A 477 -2.42 -28.04 22.50
CA HIS A 477 -1.79 -28.68 21.34
C HIS A 477 -1.95 -27.81 20.10
N GLU A 478 -0.92 -27.74 19.26
CA GLU A 478 -1.02 -27.09 17.95
C GLU A 478 -1.97 -27.87 17.03
N ASP A 479 -2.93 -27.16 16.44
CA ASP A 479 -3.83 -27.62 15.39
C ASP A 479 -3.94 -26.58 14.26
N GLU A 480 -4.80 -26.80 13.25
CA GLU A 480 -5.00 -25.84 12.14
C GLU A 480 -5.48 -24.46 12.63
N ALA A 481 -6.13 -24.40 13.80
CA ALA A 481 -6.61 -23.21 14.45
C ALA A 481 -5.74 -22.83 15.67
N SER A 482 -4.48 -23.28 15.74
CA SER A 482 -3.68 -23.34 16.98
C SER A 482 -3.62 -22.04 17.76
N ILE A 483 -3.51 -20.92 17.05
CA ILE A 483 -3.47 -19.59 17.65
C ILE A 483 -4.74 -19.27 18.45
N ASN A 484 -5.90 -19.76 18.03
CA ASN A 484 -7.18 -19.54 18.71
C ASN A 484 -7.20 -20.23 20.08
N SER A 485 -6.86 -21.52 20.10
CA SER A 485 -6.78 -22.31 21.35
C SER A 485 -5.70 -21.76 22.27
N LEU A 486 -4.55 -21.35 21.71
CA LEU A 486 -3.47 -20.74 22.48
C LEU A 486 -3.87 -19.39 23.09
N LEU A 487 -4.56 -18.51 22.35
CA LEU A 487 -5.08 -17.24 22.87
C LEU A 487 -6.06 -17.47 24.04
N VAL A 488 -6.94 -18.47 23.93
CA VAL A 488 -7.85 -18.85 25.02
C VAL A 488 -7.09 -19.45 26.20
N GLY A 489 -6.12 -20.32 25.96
CA GLY A 489 -5.24 -20.90 26.98
C GLY A 489 -4.50 -19.85 27.79
N VAL A 490 -3.88 -18.86 27.12
CA VAL A 490 -3.20 -17.73 27.78
C VAL A 490 -4.17 -16.92 28.64
N ALA A 491 -5.37 -16.62 28.13
CA ALA A 491 -6.37 -15.87 28.89
C ALA A 491 -6.85 -16.63 30.14
N LEU A 492 -7.10 -17.93 30.01
CA LEU A 492 -7.52 -18.79 31.12
C LEU A 492 -6.41 -18.98 32.15
N ALA A 493 -5.20 -19.34 31.72
CA ALA A 493 -4.05 -19.51 32.60
C ALA A 493 -3.80 -18.27 33.46
N LYS A 494 -3.85 -17.07 32.84
CA LYS A 494 -3.75 -15.79 33.56
C LYS A 494 -4.89 -15.57 34.56
N ALA A 495 -6.11 -15.94 34.19
CA ALA A 495 -7.29 -15.73 35.03
C ALA A 495 -7.35 -16.68 36.23
N PHE A 496 -6.95 -17.94 36.05
CA PHE A 496 -6.88 -18.97 37.09
C PHE A 496 -5.56 -18.97 37.86
N LYS A 497 -4.52 -18.32 37.32
CA LYS A 497 -3.13 -18.36 37.82
C LYS A 497 -2.56 -19.79 37.87
N ILE A 498 -2.84 -20.57 36.82
CA ILE A 498 -2.32 -21.93 36.65
C ILE A 498 -1.33 -21.99 35.48
N PRO A 499 -0.37 -22.92 35.49
CA PRO A 499 0.61 -23.04 34.43
C PRO A 499 0.01 -23.35 33.05
N LEU A 500 0.62 -22.78 32.02
CA LEU A 500 0.31 -23.02 30.61
C LEU A 500 1.47 -23.72 29.91
N VAL A 501 1.18 -24.88 29.30
CA VAL A 501 2.07 -25.61 28.42
C VAL A 501 1.54 -25.52 26.98
N TYR A 502 2.42 -25.18 26.03
CA TYR A 502 2.08 -25.17 24.61
C TYR A 502 2.94 -26.19 23.84
N GLN A 503 2.31 -27.09 23.08
CA GLN A 503 2.99 -28.10 22.28
C GLN A 503 2.96 -27.71 20.79
N LYS A 504 4.14 -27.43 20.24
CA LYS A 504 4.33 -27.07 18.83
C LYS A 504 4.83 -28.26 18.01
N HIS A 505 4.13 -28.55 16.92
CA HIS A 505 4.37 -29.64 15.98
C HIS A 505 5.01 -29.17 14.67
N THR A 506 4.60 -28.04 14.12
CA THR A 506 5.06 -27.53 12.83
C THR A 506 6.45 -26.90 12.97
N VAL A 507 7.33 -27.21 12.02
CA VAL A 507 8.64 -26.56 11.90
C VAL A 507 8.43 -25.17 11.32
N VAL A 508 9.03 -24.16 11.95
CA VAL A 508 9.00 -22.80 11.42
C VAL A 508 10.13 -22.66 10.41
N ASP A 509 9.79 -22.68 9.12
CA ASP A 509 10.78 -22.56 8.04
C ASP A 509 11.33 -21.13 7.92
N GLU A 510 10.59 -20.11 8.36
CA GLU A 510 11.00 -18.71 8.31
C GLU A 510 11.04 -18.08 9.71
N VAL A 511 12.25 -17.89 10.25
CA VAL A 511 12.47 -17.05 11.44
C VAL A 511 12.41 -15.59 11.00
N VAL A 512 11.23 -14.98 11.11
CA VAL A 512 11.08 -13.54 10.85
C VAL A 512 11.59 -12.77 12.06
N THR A 513 12.85 -12.36 12.02
CA THR A 513 13.54 -11.69 13.13
C THR A 513 13.28 -10.18 13.18
N GLU A 514 12.83 -9.57 12.08
CA GLU A 514 12.50 -8.15 12.00
C GLU A 514 11.15 -7.94 11.30
N PHE A 515 10.11 -7.75 12.10
CA PHE A 515 8.82 -7.34 11.60
C PHE A 515 8.79 -5.80 11.49
N ASP A 516 8.79 -5.27 10.27
CA ASP A 516 8.25 -3.93 10.05
C ASP A 516 6.73 -4.02 10.30
N GLU A 517 6.30 -3.57 11.48
CA GLU A 517 4.89 -3.65 11.93
C GLU A 517 3.92 -3.04 10.91
N THR A 518 4.40 -2.11 10.06
CA THR A 518 3.58 -1.42 9.06
C THR A 518 3.33 -2.23 7.78
N LYS A 519 4.05 -3.35 7.56
CA LYS A 519 4.00 -4.13 6.31
C LYS A 519 3.73 -5.62 6.48
N LEU A 520 3.30 -6.04 7.67
CA LEU A 520 3.02 -7.45 7.91
C LEU A 520 1.82 -7.94 7.13
N SER A 521 2.02 -9.02 6.37
CA SER A 521 0.89 -9.80 5.88
C SER A 521 0.09 -10.38 7.06
N LEU A 522 -1.16 -10.75 6.82
CA LEU A 522 -2.01 -11.38 7.85
C LEU A 522 -1.38 -12.66 8.42
N ALA A 523 -0.70 -13.45 7.58
CA ALA A 523 -0.01 -14.67 8.02
C ALA A 523 1.17 -14.33 8.95
N GLN A 524 1.98 -13.33 8.59
CA GLN A 524 3.09 -12.87 9.42
C GLN A 524 2.61 -12.30 10.76
N ALA A 525 1.54 -11.52 10.77
CA ALA A 525 1.00 -10.98 12.01
C ALA A 525 0.40 -12.06 12.92
N LYS A 526 -0.24 -13.10 12.35
CA LYS A 526 -0.66 -14.28 13.11
C LYS A 526 0.53 -15.00 13.72
N LEU A 527 1.58 -15.25 12.94
CA LEU A 527 2.79 -15.90 13.45
C LEU A 527 3.45 -15.06 14.56
N ALA A 528 3.55 -13.74 14.38
CA ALA A 528 4.06 -12.82 15.40
C ALA A 528 3.24 -12.89 16.69
N ARG A 529 1.91 -13.00 16.55
CA ARG A 529 1.00 -13.13 17.68
C ARG A 529 1.14 -14.48 18.38
N GLU A 530 1.32 -15.56 17.63
CA GLU A 530 1.59 -16.89 18.18
C GLU A 530 2.87 -16.89 19.02
N TYR A 531 3.96 -16.31 18.51
CA TYR A 531 5.21 -16.16 19.27
C TYR A 531 5.02 -15.37 20.55
N GLN A 532 4.24 -14.29 20.52
CA GLN A 532 3.93 -13.55 21.74
C GLN A 532 3.20 -14.44 22.77
N CYS A 533 2.26 -15.28 22.34
CA CYS A 533 1.62 -16.22 23.24
C CYS A 533 2.59 -17.28 23.78
N MET A 534 3.52 -17.78 22.96
CA MET A 534 4.58 -18.69 23.42
C MET A 534 5.48 -18.04 24.48
N GLN A 535 5.82 -16.76 24.33
CA GLN A 535 6.57 -16.02 25.35
C GLN A 535 5.80 -15.95 26.69
N MET A 536 4.47 -15.96 26.64
CA MET A 536 3.60 -15.95 27.83
C MET A 536 3.36 -17.36 28.42
N ALA A 537 3.61 -18.43 27.66
CA ALA A 537 3.52 -19.80 28.18
C ALA A 537 4.65 -20.06 29.20
N ASP A 538 4.38 -20.96 30.15
CA ASP A 538 5.34 -21.36 31.18
C ASP A 538 6.32 -22.42 30.65
N ALA A 539 5.83 -23.31 29.78
CA ALA A 539 6.64 -24.28 29.05
C ALA A 539 6.16 -24.47 27.62
N ILE A 540 7.09 -24.83 26.74
CA ILE A 540 6.85 -25.12 25.33
C ILE A 540 7.44 -26.50 25.03
N ILE A 541 6.65 -27.37 24.43
CA ILE A 541 7.08 -28.70 24.01
C ILE A 541 7.28 -28.67 22.49
N VAL A 542 8.45 -29.13 22.03
CA VAL A 542 8.80 -29.30 20.61
C VAL A 542 9.27 -30.73 20.34
N GLN A 543 9.39 -31.12 19.07
CA GLN A 543 9.72 -32.50 18.68
C GLN A 543 11.16 -32.69 18.23
N SER A 544 11.90 -31.60 17.99
CA SER A 544 13.26 -31.65 17.46
C SER A 544 14.14 -30.51 17.98
N GLU A 545 15.45 -30.72 17.95
CA GLU A 545 16.45 -29.66 18.23
C GLU A 545 16.34 -28.51 17.23
N ALA A 546 16.06 -28.79 15.95
CA ALA A 546 15.88 -27.75 14.94
C ALA A 546 14.74 -26.78 15.27
N GLN A 547 13.62 -27.28 15.80
CA GLN A 547 12.52 -26.43 16.30
C GLN A 547 12.95 -25.63 17.52
N CYS A 548 13.68 -26.24 18.46
CA CYS A 548 14.22 -25.55 19.63
C CYS A 548 15.09 -24.36 19.19
N ASP A 549 16.04 -24.60 18.29
CA ASP A 549 16.92 -23.56 17.75
C ASP A 549 16.15 -22.44 17.03
N ALA A 550 15.12 -22.79 16.25
CA ALA A 550 14.27 -21.80 15.57
C ALA A 550 13.52 -20.91 16.57
N LEU A 551 12.96 -21.49 17.63
CA LEU A 551 12.27 -20.74 18.68
C LEU A 551 13.24 -19.87 19.51
N ILE A 552 14.44 -20.36 19.80
CA ILE A 552 15.50 -19.57 20.48
C ILE A 552 15.89 -18.36 19.62
N LYS A 553 16.08 -18.56 18.31
CA LYS A 553 16.35 -17.46 17.36
C LYS A 553 15.20 -16.46 17.27
N ALA A 554 13.96 -16.91 17.46
CA ALA A 554 12.77 -16.06 17.56
C ALA A 554 12.62 -15.36 18.93
N GLY A 555 13.57 -15.55 19.86
CA GLY A 555 13.60 -14.87 21.16
C GLY A 555 12.85 -15.60 22.29
N ILE A 556 12.46 -16.85 22.10
CA ILE A 556 11.92 -17.69 23.18
C ILE A 556 13.07 -18.15 24.09
N GLN A 557 12.87 -18.06 25.40
CA GLN A 557 13.86 -18.47 26.38
C GLN A 557 14.09 -19.98 26.34
N GLN A 558 15.34 -20.41 26.19
CA GLN A 558 15.70 -21.84 26.12
C GLN A 558 15.16 -22.65 27.30
N GLN A 559 15.19 -22.11 28.53
CA GLN A 559 14.69 -22.84 29.70
C GLN A 559 13.18 -23.16 29.67
N LYS A 560 12.41 -22.51 28.80
CA LYS A 560 10.99 -22.82 28.61
C LYS A 560 10.77 -23.98 27.65
N ILE A 561 11.76 -24.31 26.81
CA ILE A 561 11.61 -25.26 25.71
C ILE A 561 12.06 -26.64 26.17
N SER A 562 11.17 -27.62 26.07
CA SER A 562 11.45 -29.03 26.29
C SER A 562 11.31 -29.80 24.99
N ILE A 563 12.30 -30.61 24.66
CA ILE A 563 12.26 -31.46 23.46
C ILE A 563 11.68 -32.82 23.87
N LEU A 564 10.51 -33.14 23.33
CA LEU A 564 9.88 -34.45 23.47
C LEU A 564 9.87 -35.11 22.08
N PRO A 565 10.90 -35.91 21.74
CA PRO A 565 10.97 -36.54 20.44
C PRO A 565 9.73 -37.41 20.23
N LEU A 566 9.19 -37.41 19.02
CA LEU A 566 8.21 -38.41 18.64
C LEU A 566 8.91 -39.76 18.77
N THR A 567 8.52 -40.54 19.76
CA THR A 567 8.76 -41.97 19.74
C THR A 567 8.01 -42.47 18.53
N GLU A 568 8.72 -42.64 17.41
CA GLU A 568 8.22 -43.47 16.33
C GLU A 568 7.77 -44.79 16.94
N ASP A 569 6.70 -45.33 16.37
CA ASP A 569 6.06 -46.58 16.71
C ASP A 569 7.07 -47.75 16.49
N VAL A 570 8.12 -47.83 17.33
CA VAL A 570 9.16 -48.89 17.32
C VAL A 570 8.50 -50.27 17.53
N ALA A 571 7.22 -50.31 17.90
CA ALA A 571 6.41 -51.51 18.00
C ALA A 571 6.04 -52.18 16.65
N LYS A 572 6.29 -51.56 15.48
CA LYS A 572 6.04 -52.21 14.17
C LYS A 572 7.26 -52.90 13.54
N GLY A 573 8.40 -52.97 14.25
CA GLY A 573 9.66 -53.49 13.72
C GLY A 573 10.19 -54.82 14.29
N TYR A 574 9.45 -55.51 15.17
CA TYR A 574 9.83 -56.86 15.63
C TYR A 574 8.59 -57.77 15.72
N ARG A 575 8.25 -58.41 14.59
CA ARG A 575 7.62 -59.72 14.55
C ARG A 575 8.25 -60.56 13.46
#